data_AF-A0AAA9ZA65-F1
#
_entry.id   AF-A0AAA9ZA65-F1
#
_cell.length_a   1.000
_cell.length_b   1.000
_cell.length_c   1.000
_cell.angle_alpha   90.00
_cell.angle_beta   90.00
_cell.angle_gamma   90.00
#
_symmetry.space_group_name_H-M   'P 1'
#
loop_
_entity.id
_entity.type
_entity.pdbx_description
1 polymer ?
#
loop_
_entity_poly.entity_id
_entity_poly.type
_entity_poly.pdbx_seq_one_letter_code
_entity_poly.pdbx_strand_id
1 'polypeptide(L)'
;MCSFDLNGWYFGKTAGILGTMNNEVFDDYLTSDHKFAASQEQFINSWTLPGCEADVRATNHTHNFLSVSNELSQLCDSFFRQKHSYFASCFPIVDTTPFYEMCLDLGHHLDSKSNDPSNKGACTSALAYMEACHLEDMPLRVPDSCIHCRLINGSYVPEGTFVPMKENEIPQTTDVVFIVEAKLCNQNITTSKSIVAMVQTLHKELQELNITDNRYSVMAFGGMSPFDKPRSVIVNDNVFVSHEYIEPFFNHIAMASGTNDDIFDAIIAASKLVFRPGASKTFILMPCTKCSSSSMKMDYSSVLQLLLENGIKLHILTDHDIEFDKSRVSRMFFGMDSSKAYTKKDLKDLAGDVELRKQIRLPKATLGNCAALALETNGSVFSGRKLRPERRNPTKKFITVFTKRVASTAVSTSCQTCECTGHNTGVSYMLCLPCTYPSAFSLDHERMSEDELLSVLQPDHDWDWEEDDELL
;
A
#
# COMPACT_ATOMS: atom_id res chain seq x y z
N MET A 1 2.34 3.97 -16.63
CA MET A 1 3.08 4.90 -17.50
C MET A 1 4.29 5.41 -16.73
N CYS A 2 5.44 5.58 -17.39
CA CYS A 2 6.63 6.14 -16.77
C CYS A 2 6.83 7.56 -17.30
N SER A 3 6.88 8.54 -16.40
CA SER A 3 7.27 9.92 -16.73
C SER A 3 8.72 10.15 -16.32
N PHE A 4 9.37 11.09 -17.00
CA PHE A 4 10.73 11.52 -16.70
C PHE A 4 10.75 13.03 -16.58
N ASP A 5 10.87 13.51 -15.34
CA ASP A 5 10.88 14.94 -15.05
C ASP A 5 12.30 15.46 -14.97
N LEU A 6 12.61 16.45 -15.79
CA LEU A 6 13.87 17.16 -15.77
C LEU A 6 13.72 18.54 -15.17
N ASN A 7 14.73 18.93 -14.40
CA ASN A 7 14.81 20.30 -13.92
C ASN A 7 15.09 21.26 -15.09
N GLY A 8 14.48 22.45 -15.08
CA GLY A 8 14.75 23.51 -16.06
C GLY A 8 16.23 23.90 -16.22
N TRP A 9 17.10 23.56 -15.27
CA TRP A 9 18.56 23.64 -15.44
C TRP A 9 19.11 22.88 -16.67
N TYR A 10 18.37 21.89 -17.17
CA TYR A 10 18.70 21.08 -18.34
C TYR A 10 18.12 21.63 -19.66
N PHE A 11 17.48 22.81 -19.64
CA PHE A 11 16.93 23.45 -20.84
C PHE A 11 17.97 23.57 -21.96
N GLY A 12 17.65 23.02 -23.14
CA GLY A 12 18.53 22.99 -24.32
C GLY A 12 19.83 22.19 -24.15
N LYS A 13 19.93 21.35 -23.11
CA LYS A 13 21.11 20.50 -22.82
C LYS A 13 20.83 19.02 -23.00
N THR A 14 19.64 18.65 -23.46
CA THR A 14 19.27 17.27 -23.76
C THR A 14 19.23 17.05 -25.26
N ALA A 15 19.35 15.79 -25.65
CA ALA A 15 19.06 15.31 -27.00
C ALA A 15 18.75 13.81 -26.90
N GLY A 16 17.86 13.30 -27.74
CA GLY A 16 17.44 11.92 -27.71
C GLY A 16 16.04 11.76 -28.30
N ILE A 17 15.46 10.58 -28.10
CA ILE A 17 14.09 10.27 -28.53
C ILE A 17 13.00 11.12 -27.85
N LEU A 18 13.34 11.82 -26.77
CA LEU A 18 12.46 12.75 -26.04
C LEU A 18 12.73 14.23 -26.40
N GLY A 19 13.53 14.49 -27.44
CA GLY A 19 13.80 15.84 -27.94
C GLY A 19 14.91 16.60 -27.20
N THR A 20 14.96 17.91 -27.44
CA THR A 20 16.06 18.81 -27.02
C THR A 20 15.73 19.66 -25.79
N MET A 21 14.48 19.63 -25.33
CA MET A 21 13.97 20.37 -24.17
C MET A 21 14.31 21.88 -24.23
N ASN A 22 14.18 22.49 -25.41
CA ASN A 22 14.36 23.94 -25.62
C ASN A 22 13.05 24.68 -25.99
N ASN A 23 11.91 23.98 -25.88
CA ASN A 23 10.59 24.43 -26.30
C ASN A 23 10.41 24.67 -27.81
N GLU A 24 11.29 24.13 -28.67
CA GLU A 24 11.17 24.25 -30.11
C GLU A 24 10.99 22.91 -30.84
N VAL A 25 9.73 22.65 -31.21
CA VAL A 25 9.29 21.40 -31.86
C VAL A 25 10.06 21.09 -33.15
N PHE A 26 10.59 22.12 -33.82
CA PHE A 26 11.33 21.96 -35.07
C PHE A 26 12.61 21.11 -34.90
N ASP A 27 13.28 21.21 -33.75
CA ASP A 27 14.55 20.50 -33.52
C ASP A 27 14.41 19.26 -32.62
N ASP A 28 13.20 18.88 -32.23
CA ASP A 28 12.96 17.63 -31.50
C ASP A 28 13.36 16.37 -32.29
N TYR A 29 13.40 16.46 -33.63
CA TYR A 29 13.85 15.39 -34.53
C TYR A 29 15.37 15.46 -34.84
N LEU A 30 16.17 15.98 -33.91
CA LEU A 30 17.63 16.01 -34.04
C LEU A 30 18.20 14.59 -33.90
N THR A 31 18.95 14.15 -34.90
CA THR A 31 19.65 12.86 -34.89
C THR A 31 20.85 12.88 -33.93
N SER A 32 21.37 11.69 -33.58
CA SER A 32 22.58 11.58 -32.75
C SER A 32 23.82 12.25 -33.36
N ASP A 33 23.86 12.42 -34.68
CA ASP A 33 24.90 13.15 -35.41
C ASP A 33 24.59 14.65 -35.61
N HIS A 34 23.64 15.20 -34.85
CA HIS A 34 23.28 16.62 -34.82
C HIS A 34 22.76 17.15 -36.17
N LYS A 35 22.02 16.31 -36.90
CA LYS A 35 21.35 16.69 -38.15
C LYS A 35 19.84 16.62 -37.97
N PHE A 36 19.12 17.39 -38.78
CA PHE A 36 17.67 17.25 -38.86
C PHE A 36 17.34 15.97 -39.63
N ALA A 37 16.56 15.09 -39.01
CA ALA A 37 16.09 13.88 -39.68
C ALA A 37 15.08 14.25 -40.78
N ALA A 38 15.18 13.60 -41.94
CA ALA A 38 14.23 13.74 -43.04
C ALA A 38 12.99 12.85 -42.85
N SER A 39 13.05 11.86 -41.97
CA SER A 39 11.95 10.97 -41.62
C SER A 39 12.04 10.51 -40.16
N GLN A 40 10.90 10.05 -39.62
CA GLN A 40 10.83 9.52 -38.25
C GLN A 40 11.71 8.27 -38.07
N GLU A 41 11.82 7.43 -39.09
CA GLU A 41 12.71 6.25 -39.07
C GLU A 41 14.17 6.66 -38.98
N GLN A 42 14.58 7.67 -39.76
CA GLN A 42 15.94 8.17 -39.69
C GLN A 42 16.24 8.72 -38.29
N PHE A 43 15.31 9.46 -37.70
CA PHE A 43 15.43 9.99 -36.34
C PHE A 43 15.59 8.87 -35.31
N ILE A 44 14.64 7.93 -35.25
CA ILE A 44 14.64 6.84 -34.25
C ILE A 44 15.89 5.97 -34.39
N ASN A 45 16.22 5.55 -35.62
CA ASN A 45 17.37 4.66 -35.85
C ASN A 45 18.72 5.35 -35.58
N SER A 46 18.78 6.69 -35.63
CA SER A 46 20.00 7.41 -35.25
C SER A 46 20.34 7.29 -33.77
N TRP A 47 19.34 7.06 -32.91
CA TRP A 47 19.50 6.94 -31.46
C TRP A 47 19.65 5.48 -30.97
N THR A 48 19.80 4.52 -31.89
CA THR A 48 19.98 3.10 -31.57
C THR A 48 21.29 2.84 -30.83
N LEU A 49 21.21 2.05 -29.75
CA LEU A 49 22.38 1.68 -28.94
C LEU A 49 23.23 0.58 -29.61
N PRO A 50 24.56 0.55 -29.35
CA PRO A 50 25.42 -0.52 -29.85
C PRO A 50 24.93 -1.90 -29.41
N GLY A 51 24.72 -2.82 -30.37
CA GLY A 51 24.21 -4.18 -30.14
C GLY A 51 22.71 -4.36 -30.41
N CYS A 52 21.98 -3.30 -30.76
CA CYS A 52 20.63 -3.37 -31.29
C CYS A 52 20.68 -3.31 -32.83
N GLU A 53 20.60 -4.45 -33.51
CA GLU A 53 20.84 -4.54 -34.97
C GLU A 53 19.58 -4.43 -35.85
N ALA A 54 18.39 -4.30 -35.25
CA ALA A 54 17.14 -4.23 -36.00
C ALA A 54 16.74 -2.77 -36.29
N ASP A 55 16.75 -2.39 -37.57
CA ASP A 55 16.19 -1.11 -38.01
C ASP A 55 14.70 -1.04 -37.69
N VAL A 56 14.30 0.01 -36.97
CA VAL A 56 12.91 0.34 -36.68
C VAL A 56 12.29 1.00 -37.92
N ARG A 57 11.14 0.50 -38.34
CA ARG A 57 10.30 1.14 -39.36
C ARG A 57 9.18 1.90 -38.67
N ALA A 58 8.85 3.10 -39.12
CA ALA A 58 7.68 3.79 -38.61
C ALA A 58 6.46 3.00 -39.06
N THR A 59 5.50 2.84 -38.14
CA THR A 59 4.24 2.19 -38.45
C THR A 59 3.49 3.06 -39.46
N ASN A 60 3.09 2.45 -40.58
CA ASN A 60 2.25 3.15 -41.54
C ASN A 60 0.83 3.24 -40.95
N HIS A 61 0.53 4.37 -40.29
CA HIS A 61 -0.73 4.60 -39.58
C HIS A 61 -1.95 4.25 -40.45
N THR A 62 -1.90 4.51 -41.76
CA THR A 62 -3.02 4.28 -42.69
C THR A 62 -3.44 2.82 -42.86
N HIS A 63 -2.53 1.86 -42.69
CA HIS A 63 -2.84 0.44 -42.88
C HIS A 63 -3.54 -0.20 -41.66
N ASN A 64 -3.33 0.34 -40.46
CA ASN A 64 -3.89 -0.24 -39.23
C ASN A 64 -5.37 0.10 -39.04
N PHE A 65 -5.88 1.21 -39.60
CA PHE A 65 -7.30 1.56 -39.51
C PHE A 65 -8.24 0.60 -40.25
N LEU A 66 -7.77 -0.09 -41.29
CA LEU A 66 -8.60 -0.91 -42.18
C LEU A 66 -8.92 -2.30 -41.62
N SER A 67 -8.26 -2.74 -40.55
CA SER A 67 -8.43 -4.07 -39.95
C SER A 67 -8.97 -4.06 -38.52
N VAL A 68 -9.34 -2.89 -37.98
CA VAL A 68 -9.83 -2.77 -36.61
C VAL A 68 -11.24 -3.37 -36.47
N SER A 69 -11.48 -4.12 -35.39
CA SER A 69 -12.80 -4.62 -35.06
C SER A 69 -13.78 -3.48 -34.74
N ASN A 70 -15.07 -3.72 -34.97
CA ASN A 70 -16.11 -2.73 -34.64
C ASN A 70 -16.15 -2.44 -33.14
N GLU A 71 -15.91 -3.46 -32.31
CA GLU A 71 -15.86 -3.36 -30.85
C GLU A 71 -14.74 -2.42 -30.39
N LEU A 72 -13.54 -2.54 -30.98
CA LEU A 72 -12.42 -1.66 -30.66
C LEU A 72 -12.65 -0.23 -31.16
N SER A 73 -13.23 -0.07 -32.36
CA SER A 73 -13.61 1.26 -32.86
C SER A 73 -14.59 1.96 -31.91
N GLN A 74 -15.61 1.24 -31.45
CA GLN A 74 -16.60 1.79 -30.50
C GLN A 74 -15.97 2.12 -29.15
N LEU A 75 -15.04 1.29 -28.66
CA LEU A 75 -14.30 1.56 -27.43
C LEU A 75 -13.47 2.85 -27.57
N CYS A 76 -12.69 3.01 -28.64
CA CYS A 76 -11.90 4.22 -28.87
C CYS A 76 -12.78 5.46 -29.10
N ASP A 77 -13.92 5.32 -29.79
CA ASP A 77 -14.89 6.40 -29.94
C ASP A 77 -15.47 6.81 -28.57
N SER A 78 -15.72 5.86 -27.67
CA SER A 78 -16.19 6.12 -26.31
C SER A 78 -15.20 6.92 -25.47
N PHE A 79 -13.91 6.76 -25.71
CA PHE A 79 -12.87 7.52 -25.01
C PHE A 79 -12.70 8.92 -25.58
N PHE A 80 -12.66 9.08 -26.90
CA PHE A 80 -12.11 10.29 -27.51
C PHE A 80 -13.09 11.10 -28.37
N ARG A 81 -14.27 10.57 -28.69
CA ARG A 81 -15.23 11.25 -29.59
C ARG A 81 -16.61 11.46 -28.98
N GLN A 82 -17.04 10.57 -28.09
CA GLN A 82 -18.37 10.66 -27.49
C GLN A 82 -18.45 11.79 -26.46
N LYS A 83 -19.53 12.57 -26.50
CA LYS A 83 -19.76 13.71 -25.59
C LYS A 83 -19.92 13.32 -24.12
N HIS A 84 -20.25 12.06 -23.86
CA HIS A 84 -20.40 11.51 -22.51
C HIS A 84 -19.17 10.71 -22.08
N SER A 85 -18.06 10.84 -22.80
CA SER A 85 -16.77 10.28 -22.40
C SER A 85 -16.35 10.81 -21.03
N TYR A 86 -15.64 9.97 -20.27
CA TYR A 86 -14.93 10.35 -19.05
C TYR A 86 -13.91 11.48 -19.29
N PHE A 87 -13.51 11.66 -20.54
CA PHE A 87 -12.49 12.62 -20.99
C PHE A 87 -13.07 13.91 -21.59
N ALA A 88 -14.40 14.01 -21.68
CA ALA A 88 -15.07 15.09 -22.41
C ALA A 88 -14.71 16.50 -21.89
N SER A 89 -14.38 16.63 -20.60
CA SER A 89 -13.95 17.90 -19.99
C SER A 89 -12.58 18.38 -20.49
N CYS A 90 -11.71 17.48 -20.95
CA CYS A 90 -10.36 17.80 -21.41
C CYS A 90 -10.25 17.93 -22.94
N PHE A 91 -11.25 17.48 -23.71
CA PHE A 91 -11.25 17.61 -25.18
C PHE A 91 -10.94 19.03 -25.71
N PRO A 92 -11.38 20.13 -25.07
CA PRO A 92 -11.04 21.47 -25.53
C PRO A 92 -9.59 21.90 -25.23
N ILE A 93 -8.87 21.15 -24.41
CA ILE A 93 -7.56 21.51 -23.84
C ILE A 93 -6.46 20.69 -24.52
N VAL A 94 -6.66 19.38 -24.63
CA VAL A 94 -5.70 18.45 -25.24
C VAL A 94 -6.32 17.80 -26.47
N ASP A 95 -5.62 17.89 -27.61
CA ASP A 95 -6.05 17.25 -28.86
C ASP A 95 -6.16 15.73 -28.69
N THR A 96 -7.36 15.21 -28.91
CA THR A 96 -7.67 13.78 -28.80
C THR A 96 -7.17 12.95 -29.98
N THR A 97 -6.85 13.57 -31.11
CA THR A 97 -6.51 12.89 -32.37
C THR A 97 -5.37 11.88 -32.20
N PRO A 98 -4.17 12.24 -31.72
CA PRO A 98 -3.07 11.29 -31.56
C PRO A 98 -3.40 10.13 -30.60
N PHE A 99 -4.21 10.38 -29.57
CA PHE A 99 -4.61 9.36 -28.61
C PHE A 99 -5.67 8.40 -29.16
N TYR A 100 -6.58 8.89 -30.01
CA TYR A 100 -7.53 8.04 -30.73
C TYR A 100 -6.83 7.10 -31.71
N GLU A 101 -5.86 7.61 -32.46
CA GLU A 101 -5.05 6.79 -33.38
C GLU A 101 -4.24 5.75 -32.60
N MET A 102 -3.61 6.16 -31.49
CA MET A 102 -2.92 5.28 -30.57
C MET A 102 -3.85 4.19 -29.99
N CYS A 103 -5.11 4.55 -29.68
CA CYS A 103 -6.10 3.60 -29.16
C CYS A 103 -6.39 2.48 -30.14
N LEU A 104 -6.62 2.81 -31.41
CA LEU A 104 -6.89 1.84 -32.46
C LEU A 104 -5.65 0.98 -32.75
N ASP A 105 -4.48 1.59 -32.82
CA ASP A 105 -3.23 0.90 -33.11
C ASP A 105 -2.83 -0.06 -31.97
N LEU A 106 -2.64 0.46 -30.77
CA LEU A 106 -2.26 -0.34 -29.61
C LEU A 106 -3.36 -1.34 -29.29
N GLY A 107 -4.63 -0.95 -29.40
CA GLY A 107 -5.73 -1.84 -29.09
C GLY A 107 -5.84 -3.03 -30.04
N HIS A 108 -5.41 -2.89 -31.30
CA HIS A 108 -5.38 -3.99 -32.25
C HIS A 108 -4.16 -4.89 -32.05
N HIS A 109 -2.97 -4.31 -31.81
CA HIS A 109 -1.71 -5.07 -31.74
C HIS A 109 -1.42 -5.67 -30.36
N LEU A 110 -1.86 -5.02 -29.29
CA LEU A 110 -1.67 -5.46 -27.91
C LEU A 110 -2.90 -6.15 -27.33
N ASP A 111 -3.92 -6.44 -28.16
CA ASP A 111 -5.06 -7.23 -27.70
C ASP A 111 -4.56 -8.59 -27.23
N SER A 112 -4.64 -8.80 -25.93
CA SER A 112 -4.00 -9.92 -25.28
C SER A 112 -4.85 -11.17 -25.52
N LYS A 113 -4.24 -12.30 -25.88
CA LYS A 113 -4.90 -13.63 -25.87
C LYS A 113 -5.34 -14.09 -24.46
N SER A 114 -5.29 -13.22 -23.46
CA SER A 114 -5.78 -13.47 -22.11
C SER A 114 -7.29 -13.33 -22.04
N ASN A 115 -7.92 -14.07 -21.13
CA ASN A 115 -9.35 -13.92 -20.80
C ASN A 115 -9.70 -12.60 -20.07
N ASP A 116 -8.79 -11.62 -20.07
CA ASP A 116 -9.02 -10.30 -19.49
C ASP A 116 -9.95 -9.51 -20.43
N PRO A 117 -11.13 -9.06 -19.99
CA PRO A 117 -12.07 -8.34 -20.85
C PRO A 117 -11.56 -6.96 -21.27
N SER A 118 -10.56 -6.41 -20.56
CA SER A 118 -10.02 -5.10 -20.88
C SER A 118 -9.07 -5.15 -22.08
N ASN A 119 -9.30 -4.28 -23.06
CA ASN A 119 -8.34 -4.09 -24.14
C ASN A 119 -7.17 -3.23 -23.62
N LYS A 120 -6.08 -3.90 -23.22
CA LYS A 120 -4.91 -3.24 -22.59
C LYS A 120 -4.27 -2.16 -23.45
N GLY A 121 -4.26 -2.35 -24.77
CA GLY A 121 -3.72 -1.37 -25.71
C GLY A 121 -4.54 -0.08 -25.73
N ALA A 122 -5.86 -0.21 -25.92
CA ALA A 122 -6.80 0.91 -25.86
C ALA A 122 -6.73 1.62 -24.50
N CYS A 123 -6.72 0.86 -23.40
CA CYS A 123 -6.62 1.41 -22.05
C CYS A 123 -5.28 2.11 -21.77
N THR A 124 -4.19 1.68 -22.42
CA THR A 124 -2.91 2.40 -22.34
C THR A 124 -3.01 3.77 -22.98
N SER A 125 -3.67 3.91 -24.13
CA SER A 125 -3.91 5.22 -24.76
C SER A 125 -4.79 6.13 -23.90
N ALA A 126 -5.79 5.55 -23.23
CA ALA A 126 -6.67 6.25 -22.30
C ALA A 126 -5.87 6.83 -21.11
N LEU A 127 -4.99 6.02 -20.50
CA LEU A 127 -4.09 6.47 -19.43
C LEU A 127 -3.09 7.54 -19.87
N ALA A 128 -2.59 7.45 -21.11
CA ALA A 128 -1.71 8.47 -21.67
C ALA A 128 -2.43 9.83 -21.83
N TYR A 129 -3.67 9.81 -22.31
CA TYR A 129 -4.48 11.03 -22.42
C TYR A 129 -4.78 11.63 -21.03
N MET A 130 -5.09 10.78 -20.06
CA MET A 130 -5.33 11.22 -18.68
C MET A 130 -4.14 11.97 -18.09
N GLU A 131 -2.92 11.51 -18.34
CA GLU A 131 -1.72 12.22 -17.86
C GLU A 131 -1.48 13.52 -18.61
N ALA A 132 -1.67 13.55 -19.93
CA ALA A 132 -1.58 14.79 -20.69
C ALA A 132 -2.55 15.85 -20.14
N CYS A 133 -3.78 15.44 -19.81
CA CYS A 133 -4.74 16.30 -19.14
C CYS A 133 -4.34 16.66 -17.71
N HIS A 134 -3.72 15.72 -16.97
CA HIS A 134 -3.23 15.99 -15.62
C HIS A 134 -2.15 17.08 -15.60
N LEU A 135 -1.26 17.11 -16.60
CA LEU A 135 -0.25 18.16 -16.79
C LEU A 135 -0.86 19.54 -17.07
N GLU A 136 -2.09 19.58 -17.59
CA GLU A 136 -2.90 20.79 -17.79
C GLU A 136 -3.87 21.05 -16.61
N ASP A 137 -3.56 20.50 -15.43
CA ASP A 137 -4.36 20.62 -14.20
C ASP A 137 -5.82 20.13 -14.34
N MET A 138 -6.07 19.20 -15.27
CA MET A 138 -7.39 18.60 -15.51
C MET A 138 -7.39 17.12 -15.11
N PRO A 139 -7.62 16.80 -13.82
CA PRO A 139 -7.64 15.42 -13.37
C PRO A 139 -8.84 14.68 -13.95
N LEU A 140 -8.57 13.54 -14.57
CA LEU A 140 -9.58 12.64 -15.14
C LEU A 140 -9.64 11.32 -14.35
N ARG A 141 -10.70 10.53 -14.60
CA ARG A 141 -10.86 9.17 -14.06
C ARG A 141 -10.66 8.15 -15.18
N VAL A 142 -10.01 7.04 -14.85
CA VAL A 142 -9.88 5.88 -15.74
C VAL A 142 -11.28 5.39 -16.13
N PRO A 143 -11.54 5.12 -17.43
CA PRO A 143 -12.82 4.56 -17.86
C PRO A 143 -13.07 3.18 -17.25
N ASP A 144 -14.31 2.90 -16.85
CA ASP A 144 -14.71 1.63 -16.21
C ASP A 144 -14.40 0.41 -17.09
N SER A 145 -14.43 0.57 -18.43
CA SER A 145 -14.03 -0.47 -19.38
C SER A 145 -12.56 -0.92 -19.25
N CYS A 146 -11.73 -0.12 -18.58
CA CYS A 146 -10.33 -0.42 -18.32
C CYS A 146 -10.09 -1.03 -16.93
N ILE A 147 -11.11 -1.14 -16.10
CA ILE A 147 -11.01 -1.71 -14.75
C ILE A 147 -11.82 -2.99 -14.67
N HIS A 148 -11.10 -4.11 -14.72
CA HIS A 148 -11.67 -5.44 -14.50
C HIS A 148 -10.85 -6.18 -13.46
N CYS A 149 -11.51 -6.71 -12.44
CA CYS A 149 -10.84 -7.41 -11.35
C CYS A 149 -10.97 -8.91 -11.54
N ARG A 150 -9.85 -9.62 -11.38
CA ARG A 150 -9.80 -11.07 -11.46
C ARG A 150 -10.22 -11.69 -10.12
N LEU A 151 -11.22 -12.56 -10.17
CA LEU A 151 -11.67 -13.38 -9.04
C LEU A 151 -10.76 -14.61 -8.86
N ILE A 152 -10.89 -15.26 -7.69
CA ILE A 152 -10.10 -16.45 -7.32
C ILE A 152 -10.31 -17.60 -8.30
N ASN A 153 -11.52 -17.73 -8.85
CA ASN A 153 -11.86 -18.75 -9.87
C ASN A 153 -11.29 -18.43 -11.26
N GLY A 154 -10.61 -17.29 -11.44
CA GLY A 154 -10.03 -16.85 -12.71
C GLY A 154 -10.98 -16.07 -13.63
N SER A 155 -12.24 -15.89 -13.26
CA SER A 155 -13.18 -15.01 -13.97
C SER A 155 -12.91 -13.53 -13.65
N TYR A 156 -13.51 -12.63 -14.41
CA TYR A 156 -13.38 -11.19 -14.24
C TYR A 156 -14.73 -10.54 -13.95
N VAL A 157 -14.70 -9.48 -13.15
CA VAL A 157 -15.86 -8.63 -12.87
C VAL A 157 -15.51 -7.17 -13.19
N PRO A 158 -16.47 -6.37 -13.68
CA PRO A 158 -16.26 -4.95 -13.93
C PRO A 158 -16.19 -4.15 -12.63
N GLU A 159 -15.66 -2.94 -12.71
CA GLU A 159 -15.65 -1.96 -11.62
C GLU A 159 -17.06 -1.74 -11.00
N GLY A 160 -17.11 -1.54 -9.68
CA GLY A 160 -18.35 -1.36 -8.92
C GLY A 160 -19.12 -2.65 -8.61
N THR A 161 -18.61 -3.82 -9.05
CA THR A 161 -19.23 -5.11 -8.73
C THR A 161 -18.90 -5.53 -7.31
N PHE A 162 -19.93 -5.81 -6.51
CA PHE A 162 -19.81 -6.40 -5.17
C PHE A 162 -19.90 -7.92 -5.23
N VAL A 163 -18.90 -8.59 -4.65
CA VAL A 163 -18.78 -10.05 -4.58
C VAL A 163 -18.75 -10.46 -3.11
N PRO A 164 -19.86 -10.97 -2.54
CA PRO A 164 -19.86 -11.52 -1.20
C PRO A 164 -19.11 -12.85 -1.17
N MET A 165 -18.31 -13.07 -0.13
CA MET A 165 -17.55 -14.29 0.11
C MET A 165 -17.86 -14.82 1.51
N LYS A 166 -18.17 -16.12 1.61
CA LYS A 166 -18.53 -16.74 2.89
C LYS A 166 -17.76 -18.02 3.17
N GLU A 167 -17.35 -18.18 4.42
CA GLU A 167 -16.80 -19.41 4.98
C GLU A 167 -15.72 -20.05 4.09
N ASN A 168 -16.03 -21.19 3.47
CA ASN A 168 -15.09 -21.99 2.68
C ASN A 168 -14.66 -21.35 1.36
N GLU A 169 -15.35 -20.30 0.90
CA GLU A 169 -14.94 -19.53 -0.28
C GLU A 169 -13.78 -18.58 0.02
N ILE A 170 -13.56 -18.28 1.31
CA ILE A 170 -12.51 -17.35 1.74
C ILE A 170 -11.20 -18.12 1.85
N PRO A 171 -10.18 -17.79 1.03
CA PRO A 171 -8.90 -18.44 1.09
C PRO A 171 -8.24 -18.24 2.46
N GLN A 172 -7.74 -19.31 3.05
CA GLN A 172 -6.93 -19.26 4.25
C GLN A 172 -5.49 -18.89 3.86
N THR A 173 -5.30 -17.62 3.54
CA THR A 173 -4.03 -17.03 3.10
C THR A 173 -3.84 -15.68 3.79
N THR A 174 -2.60 -15.26 4.00
CA THR A 174 -2.28 -13.95 4.58
C THR A 174 -1.31 -13.15 3.73
N ASP A 175 -1.56 -11.85 3.68
CA ASP A 175 -0.67 -10.84 3.12
C ASP A 175 -0.03 -10.07 4.29
N VAL A 176 1.27 -10.28 4.49
CA VAL A 176 2.01 -9.68 5.60
C VAL A 176 2.81 -8.48 5.11
N VAL A 177 2.66 -7.33 5.76
CA VAL A 177 3.40 -6.10 5.42
C VAL A 177 4.29 -5.70 6.60
N PHE A 178 5.60 -5.68 6.37
CA PHE A 178 6.56 -5.11 7.31
C PHE A 178 6.66 -3.61 7.09
N ILE A 179 6.29 -2.82 8.08
CA ILE A 179 6.40 -1.36 8.06
C ILE A 179 7.64 -0.99 8.88
N VAL A 180 8.71 -0.59 8.21
CA VAL A 180 10.04 -0.39 8.80
C VAL A 180 10.40 1.08 8.81
N GLU A 181 10.63 1.65 9.99
CA GLU A 181 11.19 2.99 10.07
C GLU A 181 12.68 2.95 9.69
N ALA A 182 13.05 3.66 8.63
CA ALA A 182 14.35 3.61 7.97
C ALA A 182 15.44 4.40 8.73
N LYS A 183 15.50 4.25 10.06
CA LYS A 183 16.46 4.90 10.96
C LYS A 183 17.45 3.91 11.56
N LEU A 184 18.48 4.44 12.23
CA LEU A 184 19.59 3.66 12.79
C LEU A 184 19.16 2.54 13.75
N CYS A 185 18.00 2.66 14.42
CA CYS A 185 17.53 1.60 15.30
C CYS A 185 17.25 0.28 14.55
N ASN A 186 16.93 0.37 13.24
CA ASN A 186 16.69 -0.76 12.34
C ASN A 186 17.89 -1.08 11.43
N GLN A 187 19.06 -0.49 11.68
CA GLN A 187 20.26 -0.79 10.92
C GLN A 187 20.59 -2.29 10.97
N ASN A 188 21.10 -2.81 9.85
CA ASN A 188 21.53 -4.21 9.74
C ASN A 188 20.40 -5.20 10.09
N ILE A 189 19.15 -4.93 9.70
CA ILE A 189 17.99 -5.76 10.08
C ILE A 189 18.14 -7.24 9.70
N THR A 190 18.77 -7.54 8.56
CA THR A 190 19.02 -8.89 8.04
C THR A 190 20.08 -9.63 8.84
N THR A 191 21.19 -8.97 9.16
CA THR A 191 22.32 -9.58 9.87
C THR A 191 22.22 -9.51 11.39
N SER A 192 21.63 -8.44 11.94
CA SER A 192 21.60 -8.14 13.37
C SER A 192 20.26 -8.38 14.06
N LYS A 193 19.14 -8.51 13.33
CA LYS A 193 17.80 -8.73 13.94
C LYS A 193 17.16 -10.08 13.61
N SER A 194 17.92 -11.03 13.05
CA SER A 194 17.43 -12.38 12.73
C SER A 194 16.08 -12.38 11.98
N ILE A 195 15.81 -11.34 11.19
CA ILE A 195 14.48 -11.09 10.60
C ILE A 195 14.12 -12.20 9.62
N VAL A 196 15.09 -12.70 8.86
CA VAL A 196 14.92 -13.82 7.92
C VAL A 196 14.47 -15.08 8.67
N ALA A 197 15.11 -15.38 9.81
CA ALA A 197 14.71 -16.52 10.65
C ALA A 197 13.31 -16.33 11.25
N MET A 198 12.91 -15.09 11.52
CA MET A 198 11.55 -14.77 11.98
C MET A 198 10.52 -15.00 10.88
N VAL A 199 10.77 -14.55 9.65
CA VAL A 199 9.86 -14.78 8.51
C VAL A 199 9.75 -16.28 8.20
N GLN A 200 10.86 -17.02 8.22
CA GLN A 200 10.86 -18.48 8.06
C GLN A 200 10.05 -19.19 9.15
N THR A 201 10.20 -18.77 10.41
CA THR A 201 9.42 -19.35 11.52
C THR A 201 7.95 -18.98 11.39
N LEU A 202 7.61 -17.74 11.00
CA LEU A 202 6.24 -17.32 10.74
C LEU A 202 5.58 -18.14 9.65
N HIS A 203 6.29 -18.40 8.54
CA HIS A 203 5.80 -19.27 7.49
C HIS A 203 5.42 -20.66 8.02
N LYS A 204 6.28 -21.25 8.87
CA LYS A 204 6.00 -22.55 9.50
C LYS A 204 4.78 -22.51 10.42
N GLU A 205 4.66 -21.50 11.29
CA GLU A 205 3.52 -21.38 12.20
C GLU A 205 2.20 -21.14 11.43
N LEU A 206 2.24 -20.42 10.30
CA LEU A 206 1.09 -20.26 9.41
C LEU A 206 0.68 -21.59 8.76
N GLN A 207 1.65 -22.39 8.31
CA GLN A 207 1.39 -23.72 7.76
C GLN A 207 0.74 -24.66 8.79
N GLU A 208 1.16 -24.60 10.06
CA GLU A 208 0.56 -25.40 11.15
C GLU A 208 -0.93 -25.04 11.37
N LEU A 209 -1.35 -23.84 10.99
CA LEU A 209 -2.76 -23.38 11.02
C LEU A 209 -3.49 -23.55 9.68
N ASN A 210 -2.91 -24.28 8.71
CA ASN A 210 -3.41 -24.41 7.34
C ASN A 210 -3.55 -23.07 6.58
N ILE A 211 -2.83 -22.03 6.99
CA ILE A 211 -2.76 -20.76 6.29
C ILE A 211 -1.62 -20.87 5.27
N THR A 212 -1.96 -20.97 3.98
CA THR A 212 -1.03 -21.29 2.89
C THR A 212 -0.92 -20.14 1.90
N ASP A 213 -0.06 -20.28 0.87
CA ASP A 213 0.13 -19.27 -0.17
C ASP A 213 0.35 -17.85 0.39
N ASN A 214 1.22 -17.72 1.40
CA ASN A 214 1.44 -16.45 2.09
C ASN A 214 2.49 -15.61 1.38
N ARG A 215 2.25 -14.30 1.29
CA ARG A 215 3.17 -13.35 0.66
C ARG A 215 3.49 -12.19 1.59
N TYR A 216 4.67 -11.61 1.37
CA TYR A 216 5.30 -10.64 2.25
C TYR A 216 5.69 -9.40 1.45
N SER A 217 5.45 -8.23 2.01
CA SER A 217 5.84 -6.93 1.47
C SER A 217 6.59 -6.13 2.53
N VAL A 218 7.41 -5.19 2.10
CA VAL A 218 8.14 -4.27 2.98
C VAL A 218 7.84 -2.84 2.56
N MET A 219 7.42 -2.03 3.52
CA MET A 219 7.24 -0.59 3.40
C MET A 219 8.25 0.11 4.30
N ALA A 220 8.93 1.13 3.79
CA ALA A 220 9.89 1.92 4.53
C ALA A 220 9.47 3.39 4.59
N PHE A 221 9.77 4.05 5.72
CA PHE A 221 9.45 5.46 5.96
C PHE A 221 10.43 6.09 6.97
N GLY A 222 10.42 7.42 7.10
CA GLY A 222 11.18 8.16 8.10
C GLY A 222 12.69 8.23 7.91
N GLY A 223 13.19 7.79 6.74
CA GLY A 223 14.60 7.87 6.35
C GLY A 223 14.93 9.12 5.55
N MET A 224 16.07 9.09 4.86
CA MET A 224 16.36 10.05 3.78
C MET A 224 15.56 9.71 2.52
N SER A 225 15.47 10.66 1.58
CA SER A 225 14.90 10.40 0.26
C SER A 225 15.51 9.14 -0.38
N PRO A 226 14.70 8.21 -0.91
CA PRO A 226 13.26 8.35 -1.19
C PRO A 226 12.33 7.95 -0.02
N PHE A 227 12.86 7.48 1.10
CA PHE A 227 12.10 6.99 2.28
C PHE A 227 11.78 8.09 3.30
N ASP A 228 11.98 9.36 2.95
CA ASP A 228 11.47 10.51 3.71
C ASP A 228 9.94 10.52 3.72
N LYS A 229 9.32 9.91 2.70
CA LYS A 229 7.89 9.57 2.65
C LYS A 229 7.71 8.04 2.69
N PRO A 230 6.56 7.54 3.17
CA PRO A 230 6.27 6.11 3.12
C PRO A 230 6.29 5.58 1.70
N ARG A 231 7.07 4.52 1.45
CA ARG A 231 7.16 3.86 0.14
C ARG A 231 7.26 2.36 0.28
N SER A 232 6.56 1.64 -0.58
CA SER A 232 6.80 0.20 -0.77
C SER A 232 8.18 -0.03 -1.37
N VAL A 233 8.91 -0.97 -0.82
CA VAL A 233 10.13 -1.49 -1.45
C VAL A 233 9.73 -2.42 -2.58
N ILE A 234 10.31 -2.21 -3.76
CA ILE A 234 10.05 -3.01 -4.96
C ILE A 234 11.38 -3.66 -5.36
N VAL A 235 11.38 -4.97 -5.55
CA VAL A 235 12.54 -5.73 -6.03
C VAL A 235 12.11 -6.59 -7.20
N ASN A 236 12.80 -6.48 -8.34
CA ASN A 236 12.47 -7.19 -9.57
C ASN A 236 10.98 -7.02 -9.96
N ASP A 237 10.48 -5.78 -9.91
CA ASP A 237 9.08 -5.41 -10.20
C ASP A 237 8.02 -6.07 -9.30
N ASN A 238 8.44 -6.67 -8.18
CA ASN A 238 7.54 -7.29 -7.21
C ASN A 238 7.40 -6.41 -5.97
N VAL A 239 6.14 -6.17 -5.58
CA VAL A 239 5.78 -5.53 -4.29
C VAL A 239 5.60 -6.58 -3.19
N PHE A 240 5.12 -7.77 -3.56
CA PHE A 240 4.93 -8.90 -2.66
C PHE A 240 5.74 -10.10 -3.14
N VAL A 241 6.35 -10.84 -2.21
CA VAL A 241 7.15 -12.03 -2.50
C VAL A 241 6.87 -13.16 -1.51
N SER A 242 7.30 -14.38 -1.83
CA SER A 242 7.30 -15.48 -0.86
C SER A 242 8.34 -15.25 0.23
N HIS A 243 8.22 -16.00 1.34
CA HIS A 243 9.12 -15.89 2.49
C HIS A 243 10.61 -16.10 2.16
N GLU A 244 10.92 -16.84 1.08
CA GLU A 244 12.28 -17.16 0.63
C GLU A 244 13.00 -15.96 0.03
N TYR A 245 12.26 -15.01 -0.55
CA TYR A 245 12.80 -13.87 -1.30
C TYR A 245 12.64 -12.52 -0.59
N ILE A 246 12.32 -12.52 0.72
CA ILE A 246 12.09 -11.29 1.47
C ILE A 246 13.37 -10.54 1.84
N GLU A 247 14.51 -11.24 1.92
CA GLU A 247 15.78 -10.66 2.36
C GLU A 247 16.23 -9.45 1.51
N PRO A 248 16.22 -9.53 0.15
CA PRO A 248 16.49 -8.37 -0.70
C PRO A 248 15.68 -7.13 -0.34
N PHE A 249 14.40 -7.25 0.00
CA PHE A 249 13.54 -6.10 0.31
C PHE A 249 14.06 -5.32 1.51
N PHE A 250 14.50 -6.02 2.56
CA PHE A 250 15.09 -5.35 3.72
C PHE A 250 16.44 -4.69 3.40
N ASN A 251 17.24 -5.27 2.50
CA ASN A 251 18.53 -4.73 2.12
C ASN A 251 18.44 -3.48 1.22
N HIS A 252 17.32 -3.25 0.54
CA HIS A 252 17.09 -2.04 -0.26
C HIS A 252 16.78 -0.79 0.59
N ILE A 253 16.54 -0.95 1.90
CA ILE A 253 16.25 0.17 2.78
C ILE A 253 17.57 0.84 3.18
N ALA A 254 17.81 2.03 2.63
CA ALA A 254 18.90 2.89 3.06
C ALA A 254 18.57 3.50 4.43
N MET A 255 19.18 2.97 5.48
CA MET A 255 18.98 3.42 6.85
C MET A 255 19.73 4.73 7.11
N ALA A 256 18.99 5.81 7.36
CA ALA A 256 19.55 7.12 7.65
C ALA A 256 18.58 7.93 8.51
N SER A 257 19.08 8.86 9.31
CA SER A 257 18.20 9.71 10.12
C SER A 257 17.45 10.70 9.22
N GLY A 258 16.17 10.42 8.96
CA GLY A 258 15.23 11.36 8.35
C GLY A 258 14.52 12.24 9.39
N THR A 259 13.76 13.20 8.89
CA THR A 259 12.96 14.13 9.70
C THR A 259 11.49 13.72 9.84
N ASN A 260 11.02 12.76 9.03
CA ASN A 260 9.65 12.30 9.08
C ASN A 260 9.47 11.22 10.17
N ASP A 261 8.59 11.50 11.12
CA ASP A 261 8.27 10.62 12.25
C ASP A 261 6.81 10.13 12.16
N ASP A 262 6.10 10.41 11.06
CA ASP A 262 4.68 10.12 10.89
C ASP A 262 4.44 8.64 10.57
N ILE A 263 4.20 7.88 11.64
CA ILE A 263 3.88 6.45 11.58
C ILE A 263 2.47 6.23 10.99
N PHE A 264 1.54 7.16 11.20
CA PHE A 264 0.17 7.03 10.71
C PHE A 264 0.13 7.13 9.18
N ASP A 265 0.89 8.06 8.60
CA ASP A 265 1.08 8.16 7.15
C ASP A 265 1.64 6.84 6.58
N ALA A 266 2.58 6.20 7.29
CA ALA A 266 3.11 4.90 6.88
C ALA A 266 2.09 3.76 6.94
N ILE A 267 1.23 3.73 7.96
CA ILE A 267 0.13 2.75 8.07
C ILE A 267 -0.89 2.97 6.95
N ILE A 268 -1.26 4.21 6.67
CA ILE A 268 -2.21 4.59 5.60
C ILE A 268 -1.62 4.25 4.22
N ALA A 269 -0.33 4.49 4.01
CA ALA A 269 0.33 4.10 2.77
C ALA A 269 0.34 2.58 2.62
N ALA A 270 0.60 1.82 3.70
CA ALA A 270 0.60 0.36 3.67
C ALA A 270 -0.79 -0.22 3.39
N SER A 271 -1.87 0.43 3.85
CA SER A 271 -3.24 -0.02 3.58
C SER A 271 -3.66 0.17 2.12
N LYS A 272 -2.92 0.97 1.34
CA LYS A 272 -3.17 1.20 -0.09
C LYS A 272 -2.45 0.19 -1.00
N LEU A 273 -1.74 -0.79 -0.45
CA LEU A 273 -1.16 -1.87 -1.24
C LEU A 273 -2.26 -2.75 -1.85
N VAL A 274 -1.96 -3.38 -2.99
CA VAL A 274 -2.90 -4.28 -3.67
C VAL A 274 -2.93 -5.64 -2.98
N PHE A 275 -3.89 -5.83 -2.07
CA PHE A 275 -4.12 -7.09 -1.35
C PHE A 275 -4.90 -8.10 -2.20
N ARG A 276 -4.71 -9.40 -1.92
CA ARG A 276 -5.46 -10.46 -2.62
C ARG A 276 -6.91 -10.51 -2.13
N PRO A 277 -7.87 -10.86 -2.99
CA PRO A 277 -9.24 -11.07 -2.58
C PRO A 277 -9.31 -12.16 -1.51
N GLY A 278 -9.98 -11.91 -0.39
CA GLY A 278 -10.14 -12.90 0.68
C GLY A 278 -8.95 -13.04 1.66
N ALA A 279 -7.77 -12.52 1.33
CA ALA A 279 -6.59 -12.66 2.16
C ALA A 279 -6.68 -11.82 3.44
N SER A 280 -6.23 -12.38 4.57
CA SER A 280 -6.09 -11.61 5.80
C SER A 280 -4.92 -10.61 5.68
N LYS A 281 -5.08 -9.43 6.28
CA LYS A 281 -4.08 -8.36 6.21
C LYS A 281 -3.35 -8.23 7.55
N THR A 282 -2.06 -8.52 7.56
CA THR A 282 -1.25 -8.53 8.79
C THR A 282 -0.12 -7.51 8.69
N PHE A 283 -0.12 -6.48 9.52
CA PHE A 283 0.92 -5.46 9.55
C PHE A 283 1.88 -5.71 10.71
N ILE A 284 3.18 -5.59 10.45
CA ILE A 284 4.24 -5.69 11.46
C ILE A 284 5.06 -4.40 11.41
N LEU A 285 4.79 -3.50 12.35
CA LEU A 285 5.45 -2.21 12.48
C LEU A 285 6.73 -2.33 13.31
N MET A 286 7.82 -1.73 12.84
CA MET A 286 9.12 -1.65 13.51
C MET A 286 9.52 -0.19 13.72
N PRO A 287 8.94 0.50 14.73
CA PRO A 287 9.18 1.91 14.94
C PRO A 287 10.47 2.16 15.73
N CYS A 288 11.18 3.22 15.36
CA CYS A 288 12.30 3.82 16.07
C CYS A 288 11.88 5.07 16.86
N THR A 289 10.91 5.83 16.38
CA THR A 289 10.42 7.06 17.01
C THR A 289 9.17 6.83 17.86
N LYS A 290 8.86 7.83 18.69
CA LYS A 290 7.69 7.83 19.55
C LYS A 290 6.45 8.11 18.72
N CYS A 291 5.43 7.26 18.87
CA CYS A 291 4.13 7.47 18.23
C CYS A 291 3.28 8.48 19.03
N SER A 292 3.59 9.77 18.90
CA SER A 292 2.88 10.86 19.58
C SER A 292 1.99 11.63 18.60
N SER A 293 0.82 12.08 19.06
CA SER A 293 -0.11 12.90 18.26
C SER A 293 0.52 14.17 17.68
N SER A 294 1.57 14.72 18.30
CA SER A 294 2.28 15.90 17.78
C SER A 294 3.03 15.64 16.47
N SER A 295 3.37 14.38 16.20
CA SER A 295 4.19 13.97 15.05
C SER A 295 3.38 13.23 13.98
N MET A 296 2.09 13.01 14.21
CA MET A 296 1.19 12.34 13.27
C MET A 296 0.29 13.37 12.60
N LYS A 297 0.10 13.31 11.28
CA LYS A 297 -0.82 14.21 10.57
C LYS A 297 -2.29 13.85 10.78
N MET A 298 -2.60 12.56 10.88
CA MET A 298 -3.96 12.07 11.06
C MET A 298 -4.26 11.85 12.53
N ASP A 299 -5.54 11.90 12.89
CA ASP A 299 -6.00 11.57 14.23
C ASP A 299 -6.06 10.05 14.44
N TYR A 300 -6.03 9.66 15.72
CA TYR A 300 -6.06 8.26 16.14
C TYR A 300 -7.31 7.53 15.62
N SER A 301 -8.48 8.15 15.75
CA SER A 301 -9.76 7.53 15.45
C SER A 301 -9.90 7.21 13.96
N SER A 302 -9.45 8.12 13.08
CA SER A 302 -9.43 7.87 11.64
C SER A 302 -8.56 6.68 11.25
N VAL A 303 -7.36 6.55 11.84
CA VAL A 303 -6.46 5.42 11.55
C VAL A 303 -7.01 4.11 12.13
N LEU A 304 -7.58 4.15 13.32
CA LEU A 304 -8.25 2.99 13.90
C LEU A 304 -9.40 2.51 13.02
N GLN A 305 -10.28 3.43 12.60
CA GLN A 305 -11.42 3.12 11.73
C GLN A 305 -10.95 2.48 10.43
N LEU A 306 -9.92 3.07 9.79
CA LEU A 306 -9.30 2.51 8.59
C LEU A 306 -8.84 1.07 8.81
N LEU A 307 -8.13 0.79 9.91
CA LEU A 307 -7.62 -0.55 10.22
C LEU A 307 -8.76 -1.54 10.47
N LEU A 308 -9.81 -1.14 11.21
CA LEU A 308 -10.96 -2.00 11.53
C LEU A 308 -11.80 -2.31 10.29
N GLU A 309 -12.15 -1.29 9.49
CA GLU A 309 -12.92 -1.44 8.25
C GLU A 309 -12.19 -2.32 7.24
N ASN A 310 -10.86 -2.19 7.13
CA ASN A 310 -10.06 -3.01 6.22
C ASN A 310 -9.69 -4.38 6.80
N GLY A 311 -10.07 -4.68 8.05
CA GLY A 311 -9.75 -5.94 8.73
C GLY A 311 -8.25 -6.13 8.96
N ILE A 312 -7.47 -5.06 9.08
CA ILE A 312 -6.02 -5.08 9.25
C ILE A 312 -5.66 -5.36 10.70
N LYS A 313 -4.74 -6.31 10.93
CA LYS A 313 -4.19 -6.65 12.25
C LYS A 313 -2.81 -6.03 12.41
N LEU A 314 -2.66 -5.09 13.36
CA LEU A 314 -1.40 -4.37 13.57
C LEU A 314 -0.59 -4.98 14.72
N HIS A 315 0.58 -5.53 14.42
CA HIS A 315 1.57 -5.98 15.37
C HIS A 315 2.75 -5.02 15.43
N ILE A 316 3.32 -4.79 16.61
CA ILE A 316 4.43 -3.86 16.82
C ILE A 316 5.63 -4.60 17.42
N LEU A 317 6.80 -4.40 16.81
CA LEU A 317 8.11 -4.81 17.33
C LEU A 317 8.88 -3.56 17.78
N THR A 318 8.84 -3.27 19.09
CA THR A 318 9.46 -2.06 19.66
C THR A 318 10.98 -2.16 19.76
N ASP A 319 11.70 -1.07 19.57
CA ASP A 319 13.15 -1.04 19.84
C ASP A 319 13.51 -0.81 21.32
N HIS A 320 12.51 -0.69 22.19
CA HIS A 320 12.65 -0.50 23.63
C HIS A 320 12.11 -1.69 24.43
N ASP A 321 12.71 -1.95 25.59
CA ASP A 321 12.16 -2.90 26.56
C ASP A 321 10.93 -2.30 27.23
N ILE A 322 9.90 -3.12 27.43
CA ILE A 322 8.72 -2.73 28.19
C ILE A 322 9.11 -2.76 29.68
N GLU A 323 8.92 -1.64 30.36
CA GLU A 323 9.26 -1.48 31.78
C GLU A 323 8.21 -2.14 32.68
N PHE A 324 8.67 -2.66 33.82
CA PHE A 324 7.83 -3.36 34.80
C PHE A 324 8.17 -2.84 36.20
N ASP A 325 7.14 -2.71 37.05
CA ASP A 325 7.32 -2.41 38.48
C ASP A 325 8.21 -3.47 39.18
N LYS A 326 8.27 -4.70 38.65
CA LYS A 326 9.08 -5.81 39.18
C LYS A 326 10.12 -6.29 38.14
N SER A 327 11.41 -6.13 38.47
CA SER A 327 12.54 -6.43 37.56
C SER A 327 12.67 -7.90 37.11
N ARG A 328 12.21 -8.87 37.92
CA ARG A 328 12.26 -10.31 37.56
C ARG A 328 11.32 -10.67 36.40
N VAL A 329 10.18 -10.00 36.30
CA VAL A 329 9.14 -10.27 35.31
C VAL A 329 9.58 -9.79 33.92
N SER A 330 10.21 -8.62 33.87
CA SER A 330 10.81 -8.03 32.66
C SER A 330 11.74 -8.99 31.89
N ARG A 331 12.50 -9.84 32.60
CA ARG A 331 13.44 -10.78 31.97
C ARG A 331 12.77 -11.97 31.28
N MET A 332 11.52 -12.29 31.62
CA MET A 332 10.79 -13.44 31.07
C MET A 332 9.72 -13.06 30.05
N PHE A 333 9.36 -11.79 30.02
CA PHE A 333 8.35 -11.22 29.14
C PHE A 333 8.87 -11.04 27.72
N PHE A 334 8.02 -11.34 26.74
CA PHE A 334 8.29 -11.15 25.32
C PHE A 334 7.37 -10.09 24.70
N GLY A 335 6.08 -10.11 25.02
CA GLY A 335 5.09 -9.20 24.46
C GLY A 335 3.71 -9.45 25.03
N MET A 336 2.71 -8.72 24.53
CA MET A 336 1.33 -8.81 24.99
C MET A 336 0.33 -8.42 23.91
N ASP A 337 -0.91 -8.83 24.08
CA ASP A 337 -2.06 -8.30 23.36
C ASP A 337 -3.05 -7.62 24.32
N SER A 338 -4.27 -7.33 23.87
CA SER A 338 -5.28 -6.64 24.68
C SER A 338 -5.62 -7.40 25.97
N SER A 339 -5.53 -8.74 25.94
CA SER A 339 -6.05 -9.64 26.98
C SER A 339 -4.97 -10.42 27.76
N LYS A 340 -3.82 -10.70 27.14
CA LYS A 340 -2.82 -11.66 27.62
C LYS A 340 -1.40 -11.13 27.47
N ALA A 341 -0.53 -11.56 28.38
CA ALA A 341 0.91 -11.36 28.31
C ALA A 341 1.62 -12.67 27.93
N TYR A 342 2.65 -12.58 27.11
CA TYR A 342 3.38 -13.70 26.55
C TYR A 342 4.82 -13.73 27.07
N THR A 343 5.28 -14.94 27.38
CA THR A 343 6.57 -15.20 28.01
C THR A 343 7.25 -16.40 27.36
N LYS A 344 8.42 -16.77 27.88
CA LYS A 344 9.10 -18.02 27.50
C LYS A 344 8.29 -19.30 27.77
N LYS A 345 7.20 -19.26 28.54
CA LYS A 345 6.34 -20.43 28.80
C LYS A 345 5.51 -20.80 27.58
N ASP A 346 5.21 -19.82 26.74
CA ASP A 346 4.28 -19.94 25.60
C ASP A 346 4.94 -20.55 24.34
N LEU A 347 6.05 -21.26 24.51
CA LEU A 347 6.80 -21.87 23.41
C LEU A 347 6.08 -23.05 22.78
N LYS A 348 5.45 -23.87 23.62
CA LYS A 348 4.67 -25.03 23.17
C LYS A 348 3.27 -24.59 22.79
N ASP A 349 2.54 -24.09 23.77
CA ASP A 349 1.16 -23.64 23.62
C ASP A 349 1.06 -22.15 23.92
N LEU A 350 0.39 -21.41 23.05
CA LEU A 350 0.21 -19.96 23.17
C LEU A 350 -0.93 -19.64 24.16
N ALA A 351 -0.78 -20.05 25.42
CA ALA A 351 -1.82 -19.89 26.44
C ALA A 351 -2.00 -18.42 26.86
N GLY A 352 -0.89 -17.72 27.07
CA GLY A 352 -0.83 -16.37 27.62
C GLY A 352 -1.16 -16.30 29.11
N ASP A 353 -0.72 -15.23 29.76
CA ASP A 353 -0.92 -14.98 31.19
C ASP A 353 -1.74 -13.69 31.40
N VAL A 354 -2.99 -13.86 31.85
CA VAL A 354 -3.95 -12.76 32.07
C VAL A 354 -3.60 -11.94 33.32
N GLU A 355 -3.12 -12.59 34.38
CA GLU A 355 -2.75 -11.90 35.63
C GLU A 355 -1.48 -11.08 35.45
N LEU A 356 -0.54 -11.59 34.66
CA LEU A 356 0.62 -10.82 34.25
C LEU A 356 0.21 -9.62 33.37
N ARG A 357 -0.75 -9.79 32.46
CA ARG A 357 -1.24 -8.69 31.61
C ARG A 357 -1.79 -7.51 32.41
N LYS A 358 -2.52 -7.77 33.49
CA LYS A 358 -3.07 -6.73 34.40
C LYS A 358 -1.98 -5.93 35.12
N GLN A 359 -0.79 -6.51 35.30
CA GLN A 359 0.35 -5.86 35.96
C GLN A 359 1.17 -4.97 35.01
N ILE A 360 0.92 -5.04 33.69
CA ILE A 360 1.69 -4.28 32.71
C ILE A 360 1.03 -2.93 32.48
N ARG A 361 1.77 -1.87 32.72
CA ARG A 361 1.42 -0.52 32.26
C ARG A 361 2.15 -0.27 30.95
N LEU A 362 1.38 0.04 29.91
CA LEU A 362 1.96 0.48 28.65
C LEU A 362 2.76 1.77 28.88
N PRO A 363 4.03 1.83 28.45
CA PRO A 363 4.78 3.07 28.51
C PRO A 363 4.18 4.06 27.49
N LYS A 364 3.25 4.90 27.98
CA LYS A 364 2.63 5.99 27.21
C LYS A 364 3.68 6.88 26.52
N ALA A 365 4.87 7.00 27.13
CA ALA A 365 5.97 7.82 26.64
C ALA A 365 6.73 7.26 25.43
N THR A 366 6.66 5.95 25.13
CA THR A 366 7.41 5.32 24.01
C THR A 366 6.51 4.71 22.95
N LEU A 367 5.40 4.11 23.35
CA LEU A 367 4.47 3.43 22.45
C LEU A 367 3.30 4.33 22.02
N GLY A 368 3.02 5.37 22.80
CA GLY A 368 1.99 6.38 22.56
C GLY A 368 0.69 5.80 22.01
N ASN A 369 0.17 6.40 20.94
CA ASN A 369 -1.10 6.03 20.34
C ASN A 369 -1.03 4.72 19.55
N CYS A 370 0.14 4.35 19.02
CA CYS A 370 0.28 3.17 18.17
C CYS A 370 0.10 1.85 18.93
N ALA A 371 0.48 1.78 20.22
CA ALA A 371 0.17 0.58 21.00
C ALA A 371 -1.34 0.36 21.15
N ALA A 372 -2.13 1.43 21.33
CA ALA A 372 -3.57 1.31 21.40
C ALA A 372 -4.14 0.77 20.08
N LEU A 373 -3.69 1.30 18.93
CA LEU A 373 -4.05 0.78 17.60
C LEU A 373 -3.76 -0.72 17.45
N ALA A 374 -2.57 -1.15 17.89
CA ALA A 374 -2.19 -2.56 17.82
C ALA A 374 -3.09 -3.46 18.67
N LEU A 375 -3.50 -3.01 19.85
CA LEU A 375 -4.32 -3.80 20.76
C LEU A 375 -5.80 -3.83 20.35
N GLU A 376 -6.34 -2.71 19.86
CA GLU A 376 -7.73 -2.59 19.41
C GLU A 376 -7.99 -3.30 18.08
N THR A 377 -6.96 -3.40 17.22
CA THR A 377 -7.04 -4.20 15.99
C THR A 377 -6.87 -5.70 16.23
N ASN A 378 -6.84 -6.17 17.49
CA ASN A 378 -6.55 -7.56 17.90
C ASN A 378 -5.13 -8.03 17.55
N GLY A 379 -4.22 -7.09 17.33
CA GLY A 379 -2.80 -7.35 17.16
C GLY A 379 -2.06 -7.45 18.49
N SER A 380 -0.77 -7.12 18.50
CA SER A 380 0.08 -7.29 19.69
C SER A 380 1.30 -6.38 19.70
N VAL A 381 1.89 -6.20 20.88
CA VAL A 381 3.11 -5.40 21.09
C VAL A 381 4.19 -6.27 21.72
N PHE A 382 5.33 -6.39 21.05
CA PHE A 382 6.46 -7.22 21.46
C PHE A 382 7.77 -6.42 21.50
N SER A 383 8.67 -6.78 22.42
CA SER A 383 10.00 -6.16 22.51
C SER A 383 10.92 -6.71 21.42
N GLY A 384 11.11 -5.93 20.36
CA GLY A 384 12.00 -6.21 19.23
C GLY A 384 13.47 -6.29 19.62
N ARG A 385 13.90 -5.77 20.78
CA ARG A 385 15.29 -5.96 21.28
C ARG A 385 15.68 -7.43 21.40
N LYS A 386 14.71 -8.31 21.68
CA LYS A 386 14.93 -9.76 21.79
C LYS A 386 15.26 -10.44 20.44
N LEU A 387 15.12 -9.71 19.32
CA LEU A 387 15.58 -10.14 18.00
C LEU A 387 17.10 -9.97 17.80
N ARG A 388 17.76 -9.14 18.62
CA ARG A 388 19.21 -8.95 18.54
C ARG A 388 19.93 -10.17 19.14
N PRO A 389 20.92 -10.75 18.46
CA PRO A 389 21.61 -11.96 18.90
C PRO A 389 22.68 -11.63 19.95
N GLU A 390 22.28 -11.23 21.17
CA GLU A 390 23.21 -11.26 22.31
C GLU A 390 23.51 -12.73 22.71
N ARG A 391 22.53 -13.64 22.56
CA ARG A 391 22.64 -15.10 22.72
C ARG A 391 21.64 -15.83 21.81
N ARG A 392 22.06 -16.88 21.09
CA ARG A 392 21.21 -17.59 20.08
C ARG A 392 19.92 -18.22 20.63
N ASN A 393 19.95 -18.82 21.81
CA ASN A 393 18.83 -19.58 22.37
C ASN A 393 17.61 -18.72 22.80
N PRO A 394 17.76 -17.58 23.51
CA PRO A 394 16.62 -16.72 23.83
C PRO A 394 15.98 -16.07 22.60
N THR A 395 16.76 -15.72 21.56
CA THR A 395 16.23 -15.14 20.31
C THR A 395 15.30 -16.11 19.58
N LYS A 396 15.69 -17.38 19.43
CA LYS A 396 14.81 -18.40 18.81
C LYS A 396 13.48 -18.55 19.56
N LYS A 397 13.54 -18.56 20.90
CA LYS A 397 12.35 -18.67 21.75
C LYS A 397 11.41 -17.47 21.57
N PHE A 398 11.97 -16.27 21.54
CA PHE A 398 11.20 -15.05 21.28
C PHE A 398 10.52 -15.11 19.91
N ILE A 399 11.29 -15.44 18.86
CA ILE A 399 10.79 -15.55 17.48
C ILE A 399 9.59 -16.49 17.45
N THR A 400 9.70 -17.72 17.97
CA THR A 400 8.61 -18.69 17.98
C THR A 400 7.34 -18.15 18.67
N VAL A 401 7.46 -17.53 19.83
CA VAL A 401 6.28 -17.01 20.56
C VAL A 401 5.64 -15.85 19.80
N PHE A 402 6.45 -14.93 19.27
CA PHE A 402 5.95 -13.82 18.47
C PHE A 402 5.23 -14.31 17.21
N THR A 403 5.86 -15.21 16.46
CA THR A 403 5.30 -15.72 15.20
C THR A 403 4.05 -16.54 15.42
N LYS A 404 3.96 -17.33 16.51
CA LYS A 404 2.72 -17.99 16.93
C LYS A 404 1.59 -16.98 17.16
N ARG A 405 1.89 -15.88 17.85
CA ARG A 405 0.89 -14.84 18.12
C ARG A 405 0.45 -14.12 16.86
N VAL A 406 1.36 -13.85 15.92
CA VAL A 406 1.01 -13.25 14.63
C VAL A 406 0.14 -14.23 13.82
N ALA A 407 0.57 -15.50 13.72
CA ALA A 407 -0.15 -16.53 12.99
C ALA A 407 -1.57 -16.76 13.53
N SER A 408 -1.76 -16.72 14.86
CA SER A 408 -3.08 -16.92 15.48
C SER A 408 -4.10 -15.85 15.11
N THR A 409 -3.68 -14.66 14.67
CA THR A 409 -4.57 -13.58 14.20
C THR A 409 -4.48 -13.33 12.70
N ALA A 410 -3.67 -14.09 11.97
CA ALA A 410 -3.63 -14.09 10.51
C ALA A 410 -4.73 -14.96 9.89
N VAL A 411 -5.60 -15.57 10.70
CA VAL A 411 -6.76 -16.34 10.22
C VAL A 411 -7.76 -15.38 9.53
N SER A 412 -8.20 -15.72 8.33
CA SER A 412 -9.16 -14.92 7.58
C SER A 412 -10.52 -14.87 8.29
N THR A 413 -11.21 -13.73 8.20
CA THR A 413 -12.57 -13.58 8.72
C THR A 413 -13.54 -14.51 7.99
N SER A 414 -14.58 -15.01 8.67
CA SER A 414 -15.56 -15.93 8.09
C SER A 414 -16.48 -15.32 7.04
N CYS A 415 -16.51 -13.99 6.93
CA CYS A 415 -17.33 -13.26 5.98
C CYS A 415 -16.59 -12.02 5.48
N GLN A 416 -16.56 -11.83 4.16
CA GLN A 416 -16.06 -10.63 3.51
C GLN A 416 -16.95 -10.23 2.34
N THR A 417 -16.99 -8.94 2.03
CA THR A 417 -17.57 -8.42 0.79
C THR A 417 -16.47 -7.70 0.03
N CYS A 418 -16.26 -8.10 -1.22
CA CYS A 418 -15.22 -7.55 -2.07
C CYS A 418 -15.82 -6.70 -3.18
N GLU A 419 -15.37 -5.47 -3.33
CA GLU A 419 -15.73 -4.59 -4.44
C GLU A 419 -14.61 -4.55 -5.47
N CYS A 420 -14.93 -4.67 -6.75
CA CYS A 420 -13.94 -4.41 -7.80
C CYS A 420 -13.76 -2.91 -7.98
N THR A 421 -12.53 -2.44 -7.82
CA THR A 421 -12.19 -1.02 -7.99
C THR A 421 -10.82 -0.86 -8.65
N GLY A 422 -10.52 0.34 -9.13
CA GLY A 422 -9.27 0.68 -9.76
C GLY A 422 -8.65 1.97 -9.21
N HIS A 423 -7.33 2.01 -9.19
CA HIS A 423 -6.61 3.29 -9.07
C HIS A 423 -6.66 4.05 -10.39
N ASN A 424 -6.48 5.37 -10.35
CA ASN A 424 -6.35 6.21 -11.55
C ASN A 424 -5.10 5.91 -12.41
N THR A 425 -4.31 4.91 -12.01
CA THR A 425 -3.19 4.35 -12.77
C THR A 425 -3.57 3.20 -13.70
N GLY A 426 -4.85 2.77 -13.67
CA GLY A 426 -5.35 1.62 -14.43
C GLY A 426 -5.13 0.27 -13.76
N VAL A 427 -4.56 0.25 -12.56
CA VAL A 427 -4.39 -0.98 -11.77
C VAL A 427 -5.73 -1.32 -11.10
N SER A 428 -6.32 -2.45 -11.50
CA SER A 428 -7.54 -3.01 -10.89
C SER A 428 -7.21 -3.94 -9.72
N TYR A 429 -8.06 -3.92 -8.69
CA TYR A 429 -7.93 -4.78 -7.52
C TYR A 429 -9.28 -5.00 -6.82
N MET A 430 -9.39 -6.10 -6.06
CA MET A 430 -10.56 -6.33 -5.22
C MET A 430 -10.34 -5.71 -3.84
N LEU A 431 -11.18 -4.75 -3.48
CA LEU A 431 -11.23 -4.19 -2.13
C LEU A 431 -12.14 -5.05 -1.27
N CYS A 432 -11.56 -5.94 -0.46
CA CYS A 432 -12.30 -6.82 0.44
C CYS A 432 -12.36 -6.26 1.86
N LEU A 433 -13.59 -6.09 2.35
CA LEU A 433 -13.93 -5.61 3.68
C LEU A 433 -14.66 -6.72 4.47
N PRO A 434 -14.44 -6.86 5.79
CA PRO A 434 -15.24 -7.76 6.63
C PRO A 434 -16.71 -7.38 6.61
N CYS A 435 -17.62 -8.37 6.64
CA CYS A 435 -19.06 -8.11 6.67
C CYS A 435 -19.52 -7.38 7.94
N THR A 436 -18.80 -7.59 9.04
CA THR A 436 -18.96 -6.87 10.30
C THR A 436 -17.59 -6.43 10.77
N TYR A 437 -17.43 -5.14 11.04
CA TYR A 437 -16.27 -4.62 11.72
C TYR A 437 -16.66 -4.28 13.17
N PRO A 438 -15.77 -4.50 14.16
CA PRO A 438 -16.04 -4.12 15.53
C PRO A 438 -16.30 -2.62 15.61
N SER A 439 -17.45 -2.19 16.11
CA SER A 439 -17.66 -0.77 16.43
C SER A 439 -16.83 -0.42 17.66
N ALA A 440 -16.16 0.72 17.68
CA ALA A 440 -15.39 1.18 18.85
C ALA A 440 -16.24 1.21 20.15
N PHE A 441 -17.56 1.36 20.03
CA PHE A 441 -18.52 1.39 21.13
C PHE A 441 -18.93 0.00 21.68
N SER A 442 -18.63 -1.09 20.99
CA SER A 442 -19.02 -2.44 21.47
C SER A 442 -18.07 -3.00 22.53
N LEU A 443 -17.02 -2.28 22.92
CA LEU A 443 -16.05 -2.71 23.93
C LEU A 443 -16.45 -2.36 25.37
N ASP A 444 -17.50 -1.54 25.59
CA ASP A 444 -17.93 -1.10 26.93
C ASP A 444 -19.43 -1.34 27.26
N HIS A 445 -20.15 -2.12 26.44
CA HIS A 445 -21.58 -2.40 26.71
C HIS A 445 -21.87 -3.29 27.93
N GLU A 446 -20.84 -3.87 28.57
CA GLU A 446 -21.04 -4.53 29.87
C GLU A 446 -20.99 -3.55 31.06
N ARG A 447 -20.81 -2.23 30.84
CA ARG A 447 -20.52 -1.31 31.94
C ARG A 447 -21.22 0.06 31.97
N MET A 448 -22.05 0.42 30.99
CA MET A 448 -22.76 1.70 31.01
C MET A 448 -24.28 1.50 30.97
N SER A 449 -24.98 2.10 31.93
CA SER A 449 -26.45 2.16 31.94
C SER A 449 -26.96 3.17 30.91
N GLU A 450 -28.15 2.94 30.37
CA GLU A 450 -28.80 3.83 29.37
C GLU A 450 -28.85 5.31 29.80
N ASP A 451 -28.93 5.57 31.11
CA ASP A 451 -28.95 6.93 31.66
C ASP A 451 -27.61 7.68 31.45
N GLU A 452 -26.48 6.98 31.40
CA GLU A 452 -25.15 7.56 31.15
C GLU A 452 -24.93 7.87 29.66
N LEU A 453 -25.61 7.13 28.78
CA LEU A 453 -25.61 7.37 27.34
C LEU A 453 -26.38 8.66 26.99
N LEU A 454 -27.46 8.95 27.73
CA LEU A 454 -28.29 10.14 27.55
C LEU A 454 -27.64 11.42 28.08
N SER A 455 -26.78 11.33 29.12
CA SER A 455 -26.06 12.51 29.63
C SER A 455 -25.00 13.05 28.67
N VAL A 456 -24.45 12.22 27.78
CA VAL A 456 -23.45 12.64 26.78
C VAL A 456 -24.08 13.36 25.58
N LEU A 457 -25.38 13.18 25.36
CA LEU A 457 -26.14 13.79 24.26
C LEU A 457 -26.79 15.12 24.62
N GLN A 458 -26.64 15.60 25.87
CA GLN A 458 -27.11 16.91 26.27
C GLN A 458 -25.98 17.95 26.08
N PRO A 459 -26.19 18.99 25.27
CA PRO A 459 -25.20 20.05 25.12
C PRO A 459 -25.18 20.91 26.41
N ASP A 460 -24.03 20.94 27.08
CA ASP A 460 -23.74 21.89 28.16
C ASP A 460 -23.70 23.31 27.57
N HIS A 461 -24.82 24.02 27.69
CA HIS A 461 -24.87 25.44 27.39
C HIS A 461 -25.79 26.12 28.41
N ASP A 462 -25.25 26.37 29.59
CA ASP A 462 -25.73 27.44 30.48
C ASP A 462 -25.28 28.76 29.84
N TRP A 463 -26.22 29.44 29.19
CA TRP A 463 -26.05 30.83 28.73
C TRP A 463 -26.44 31.74 29.88
N ASP A 464 -25.44 32.22 30.64
CA ASP A 464 -25.63 33.34 31.56
C ASP A 464 -25.90 34.60 30.74
N TRP A 465 -27.09 35.17 30.93
CA TRP A 465 -27.44 36.49 30.44
C TRP A 465 -26.89 37.53 31.43
N GLU A 466 -25.76 38.16 31.13
CA GLU A 466 -25.41 39.44 31.74
C GLU A 466 -26.14 40.56 30.98
N GLU A 467 -27.13 41.15 31.64
CA GLU A 467 -27.79 42.39 31.24
C GLU A 467 -26.79 43.56 31.41
N ASP A 468 -26.29 44.08 30.29
CA ASP A 468 -25.63 45.39 30.25
C ASP A 468 -26.70 46.50 30.30
N ASP A 469 -27.02 46.95 31.51
CA ASP A 469 -27.66 48.24 31.76
C ASP A 469 -26.59 49.37 31.81
N GLU A 470 -26.86 50.41 31.01
CA GLU A 470 -26.42 51.82 31.08
C GLU A 470 -25.18 52.21 31.93
N LEU A 471 -24.20 52.90 31.31
CA LEU A 471 -23.90 54.33 31.59
C LEU A 471 -22.65 54.86 30.85
N LEU A 472 -22.86 56.03 30.22
CA LEU A 472 -21.95 57.07 29.69
C LEU A 472 -21.43 56.96 28.24
#